data_AF-A0A4Q9KUF4-F1
#
_entry.id   AF-A0A4Q9KUF4-F1
#
_cell.length_a   1.000
_cell.length_b   1.000
_cell.length_c   1.000
_cell.angle_alpha   90.00
_cell.angle_beta   90.00
_cell.angle_gamma   90.00
#
_symmetry.space_group_name_H-M   'P 1'
#
loop_
_entity.id
_entity.type
_entity.pdbx_description
1 polymer ?
#
loop_
_entity_poly.entity_id
_entity_poly.type
_entity_poly.pdbx_seq_one_letter_code
_entity_poly.pdbx_strand_id
1 'polypeptide(L)'
;SLISIDISNSEFIQGDITIFLKQFKCLKKLRISNSKHKKEILELIAVDSNFFSLEELDITENIFSVYELDRLSQMKNLKCLLITLDDSIYKDFVSQMGKMYFENMNKLVFINTDINKEIFQLILEQTSLIDLSFKNSKLTNDFFPISIPVSLEKLKHIYFINTTISTEIKRKLMCLKFYDITVSFQ
;
A
#
# COMPACT_ATOMS: atom_id res chain seq x y z
N SER A 1 -5.45 -1.88 -26.56
CA SER A 1 -5.16 -2.63 -25.33
C SER A 1 -5.69 -1.86 -24.14
N LEU A 2 -6.45 -2.49 -23.24
CA LEU A 2 -6.94 -1.85 -22.01
C LEU A 2 -5.80 -1.78 -20.99
N ILE A 3 -5.58 -0.60 -20.40
CA ILE A 3 -4.43 -0.32 -19.51
C ILE A 3 -4.87 -0.16 -18.05
N SER A 4 -6.13 0.20 -17.82
CA SER A 4 -6.69 0.46 -16.49
C SER A 4 -8.06 -0.18 -16.37
N ILE A 5 -8.31 -0.83 -15.23
CA ILE A 5 -9.59 -1.42 -14.87
C ILE A 5 -9.95 -1.02 -13.45
N ASP A 6 -11.20 -0.64 -13.26
CA ASP A 6 -11.81 -0.48 -11.94
C ASP A 6 -12.97 -1.47 -11.82
N ILE A 7 -12.87 -2.36 -10.86
CA ILE A 7 -13.90 -3.35 -10.49
C ILE A 7 -14.23 -3.23 -9.00
N SER A 8 -14.07 -2.03 -8.44
CA SER A 8 -14.51 -1.74 -7.06
C SER A 8 -15.99 -1.98 -6.89
N ASN A 9 -16.41 -2.44 -5.71
CA ASN A 9 -17.82 -2.68 -5.38
C ASN A 9 -18.56 -3.60 -6.37
N SER A 10 -17.82 -4.41 -7.14
CA SER A 10 -18.41 -5.25 -8.16
C SER A 10 -18.98 -6.53 -7.57
N GLU A 11 -20.14 -6.95 -8.08
CA GLU A 11 -20.84 -8.17 -7.66
C GLU A 11 -20.64 -9.30 -8.67
N PHE A 12 -19.41 -9.48 -9.17
CA PHE A 12 -19.12 -10.62 -10.06
C PHE A 12 -19.45 -11.96 -9.38
N ILE A 13 -19.51 -13.04 -10.17
CA ILE A 13 -19.51 -14.39 -9.62
C ILE A 13 -18.06 -14.89 -9.60
N GLN A 14 -17.74 -15.72 -8.60
CA GLN A 14 -16.43 -16.35 -8.49
C GLN A 14 -16.11 -17.13 -9.77
N GLY A 15 -14.91 -16.94 -10.33
CA GLY A 15 -14.49 -17.55 -11.60
C GLY A 15 -14.69 -16.65 -12.83
N ASP A 16 -15.82 -15.96 -12.94
CA ASP A 16 -16.07 -15.05 -14.06
C ASP A 16 -15.08 -13.87 -14.07
N ILE A 17 -14.76 -13.37 -12.87
CA ILE A 17 -13.84 -12.25 -12.71
C ILE A 17 -12.40 -12.59 -13.11
N THR A 18 -11.97 -13.84 -12.87
CA THR A 18 -10.60 -14.25 -13.22
C THR A 18 -10.47 -14.48 -14.73
N ILE A 19 -11.49 -15.08 -15.35
CA ILE A 19 -11.57 -15.21 -16.81
C ILE A 19 -11.59 -13.82 -17.46
N PHE A 20 -12.42 -12.92 -16.93
CA PHE A 20 -12.51 -11.54 -17.40
C PHE A 20 -11.18 -10.81 -17.31
N LEU A 21 -10.45 -10.89 -16.20
CA LEU A 21 -9.20 -10.14 -16.05
C LEU A 21 -8.06 -10.71 -16.91
N LYS A 22 -8.01 -12.03 -17.14
CA LYS A 22 -6.96 -12.70 -17.94
C LYS A 22 -6.90 -12.24 -19.39
N GLN A 23 -7.96 -11.65 -19.94
CA GLN A 23 -7.95 -11.16 -21.32
C GLN A 23 -7.08 -9.89 -21.48
N PHE A 24 -6.75 -9.19 -20.39
CA PHE A 24 -6.07 -7.90 -20.41
C PHE A 24 -4.56 -8.00 -20.13
N LYS A 25 -3.80 -8.56 -21.09
CA LYS A 25 -2.35 -8.82 -20.96
C LYS A 25 -1.44 -7.59 -20.77
N CYS A 26 -1.98 -6.38 -20.94
CA CYS A 26 -1.24 -5.12 -20.81
C CYS A 26 -1.79 -4.24 -19.69
N LEU A 27 -2.53 -4.84 -18.74
CA LEU A 27 -3.14 -4.13 -17.64
C LEU A 27 -2.06 -3.58 -16.71
N LYS A 28 -1.96 -2.25 -16.63
CA LYS A 28 -1.02 -1.55 -15.75
C LYS A 28 -1.63 -1.08 -14.45
N LYS A 29 -2.94 -0.83 -14.45
CA LYS A 29 -3.66 -0.28 -13.30
C LYS A 29 -4.88 -1.12 -13.00
N LEU A 30 -5.03 -1.51 -11.75
CA LEU A 30 -6.18 -2.27 -11.30
C LEU A 30 -6.67 -1.72 -9.97
N ARG A 31 -7.98 -1.49 -9.90
CA ARG A 31 -8.65 -1.12 -8.66
C ARG A 31 -9.69 -2.16 -8.28
N ILE A 32 -9.58 -2.70 -7.07
CA ILE A 32 -10.43 -3.75 -6.50
C ILE A 32 -10.95 -3.35 -5.12
N SER A 33 -11.29 -2.07 -4.94
CA SER A 33 -11.72 -1.54 -3.65
C SER A 33 -13.05 -2.12 -3.21
N ASN A 34 -13.19 -2.46 -1.92
CA ASN A 34 -14.39 -3.08 -1.34
C ASN A 34 -14.95 -4.23 -2.20
N SER A 35 -14.09 -5.18 -2.58
CA SER A 35 -14.44 -6.28 -3.49
C SER A 35 -14.63 -7.59 -2.74
N LYS A 36 -15.75 -8.27 -3.01
CA LYS A 36 -16.02 -9.62 -2.50
C LYS A 36 -15.05 -10.67 -3.06
N HIS A 37 -14.42 -10.39 -4.21
CA HIS A 37 -13.53 -11.30 -4.95
C HIS A 37 -12.05 -10.97 -4.81
N LYS A 38 -11.69 -10.12 -3.85
CA LYS A 38 -10.31 -9.66 -3.68
C LYS A 38 -9.31 -10.81 -3.53
N LYS A 39 -9.72 -11.92 -2.89
CA LYS A 39 -8.86 -13.08 -2.64
C LYS A 39 -8.46 -13.73 -3.96
N GLU A 40 -9.43 -14.07 -4.78
CA GLU A 40 -9.23 -14.71 -6.08
C GLU A 40 -8.44 -13.81 -7.03
N ILE A 41 -8.69 -12.50 -6.97
CA ILE A 41 -7.95 -11.53 -7.79
C ILE A 41 -6.49 -11.44 -7.33
N LEU A 42 -6.22 -11.37 -6.03
CA LEU A 42 -4.83 -11.34 -5.52
C LEU A 42 -4.10 -12.65 -5.82
N GLU A 43 -4.76 -13.80 -5.66
CA GLU A 43 -4.21 -15.10 -6.04
C GLU A 43 -3.87 -15.14 -7.53
N LEU A 44 -4.75 -14.63 -8.38
CA LEU A 44 -4.53 -14.53 -9.81
C LEU A 44 -3.33 -13.63 -10.15
N ILE A 45 -3.28 -12.41 -9.59
CA ILE A 45 -2.21 -11.44 -9.88
C ILE A 45 -0.85 -11.94 -9.41
N ALA A 46 -0.80 -12.66 -8.28
CA ALA A 46 0.45 -13.14 -7.70
C ALA A 46 1.13 -14.25 -8.53
N VAL A 47 0.38 -15.00 -9.34
CA VAL A 47 0.90 -16.18 -10.07
C VAL A 47 0.82 -16.07 -11.59
N ASP A 48 -0.11 -15.27 -12.13
CA ASP A 48 -0.34 -15.20 -13.56
C ASP A 48 0.51 -14.12 -14.24
N SER A 49 1.37 -14.56 -15.14
CA SER A 49 2.28 -13.71 -15.92
C SER A 49 1.59 -12.56 -16.68
N ASN A 50 0.30 -12.67 -16.98
CA ASN A 50 -0.46 -11.59 -17.63
C ASN A 50 -0.50 -10.31 -16.77
N PHE A 51 -0.35 -10.43 -15.45
CA PHE A 51 -0.33 -9.30 -14.52
C PHE A 51 1.08 -8.81 -14.19
N PHE A 52 2.12 -9.35 -14.82
CA PHE A 52 3.48 -8.82 -14.63
C PHE A 52 3.62 -7.38 -15.12
N SER A 53 2.71 -6.91 -15.98
CA SER A 53 2.67 -5.50 -16.39
C SER A 53 1.95 -4.57 -15.40
N LEU A 54 1.38 -5.10 -14.31
CA LEU A 54 0.66 -4.32 -13.31
C LEU A 54 1.64 -3.47 -12.48
N GLU A 55 1.45 -2.15 -12.55
CA GLU A 55 2.29 -1.15 -11.88
C GLU A 55 1.54 -0.40 -10.78
N GLU A 56 0.21 -0.30 -10.87
CA GLU A 56 -0.62 0.40 -9.87
C GLU A 56 -1.77 -0.49 -9.41
N LEU A 57 -1.91 -0.62 -8.08
CA LEU A 57 -2.94 -1.42 -7.45
C LEU A 57 -3.62 -0.62 -6.34
N ASP A 58 -4.93 -0.48 -6.46
CA ASP A 58 -5.78 0.08 -5.41
C ASP A 58 -6.67 -1.02 -4.85
N ILE A 59 -6.38 -1.38 -3.60
CA ILE A 59 -7.03 -2.46 -2.85
C ILE A 59 -7.66 -1.94 -1.56
N THR A 60 -8.00 -0.66 -1.53
CA THR A 60 -8.57 0.03 -0.37
C THR A 60 -9.91 -0.56 0.07
N GLU A 61 -10.30 -0.31 1.32
CA GLU A 61 -11.61 -0.74 1.87
C GLU A 61 -11.83 -2.27 1.85
N ASN A 62 -10.75 -3.03 1.82
CA ASN A 62 -10.77 -4.48 1.91
C ASN A 62 -10.21 -4.96 3.26
N ILE A 63 -10.79 -6.03 3.82
CA ILE A 63 -10.26 -6.71 5.02
C ILE A 63 -9.44 -7.92 4.57
N PHE A 64 -8.12 -7.84 4.71
CA PHE A 64 -7.22 -8.92 4.31
C PHE A 64 -7.01 -9.96 5.41
N SER A 65 -6.70 -11.17 4.99
CA SER A 65 -6.07 -12.21 5.79
C SER A 65 -4.54 -12.17 5.62
N VAL A 66 -3.81 -12.81 6.53
CA VAL A 66 -2.34 -12.97 6.44
C VAL A 66 -1.92 -13.59 5.11
N TYR A 67 -2.66 -14.59 4.62
CA TYR A 67 -2.36 -15.24 3.35
C TYR A 67 -2.55 -14.31 2.14
N GLU A 68 -3.57 -13.46 2.15
CA GLU A 68 -3.75 -12.47 1.08
C GLU A 68 -2.65 -11.42 1.08
N LEU A 69 -2.15 -11.01 2.25
CA LEU A 69 -0.99 -10.13 2.37
C LEU A 69 0.30 -10.79 1.86
N ASP A 70 0.48 -12.09 2.09
CA ASP A 70 1.60 -12.84 1.50
C ASP A 70 1.53 -12.80 -0.03
N ARG A 71 0.36 -13.08 -0.63
CA ARG A 71 0.18 -12.98 -2.08
C ARG A 71 0.45 -11.58 -2.62
N LEU A 72 0.00 -10.56 -1.92
CA LEU A 72 0.30 -9.17 -2.26
C LEU A 72 1.82 -8.91 -2.25
N SER A 73 2.54 -9.42 -1.25
CA SER A 73 4.00 -9.20 -1.12
C SER A 73 4.84 -9.81 -2.26
N GLN A 74 4.27 -10.75 -3.03
CA GLN A 74 4.95 -11.35 -4.18
C GLN A 74 4.92 -10.47 -5.44
N MET A 75 4.20 -9.33 -5.43
CA MET A 75 4.03 -8.45 -6.59
C MET A 75 5.23 -7.52 -6.82
N LYS A 76 6.27 -8.02 -7.51
CA LYS A 76 7.56 -7.31 -7.67
C LYS A 76 7.53 -6.05 -8.55
N ASN A 77 6.57 -5.95 -9.46
CA ASN A 77 6.51 -4.86 -10.44
C ASN A 77 5.68 -3.66 -9.96
N LEU A 78 5.12 -3.75 -8.75
CA LEU A 78 4.23 -2.73 -8.22
C LEU A 78 5.00 -1.45 -7.88
N LYS A 79 4.56 -0.34 -8.48
CA LYS A 79 5.10 1.01 -8.31
C LYS A 79 4.21 1.89 -7.45
N CYS A 80 2.91 1.65 -7.46
CA CYS A 80 1.95 2.36 -6.65
C CYS A 80 0.98 1.40 -5.96
N LEU A 81 0.86 1.55 -4.64
CA LEU A 81 -0.12 0.81 -3.84
C LEU A 81 -0.98 1.77 -3.02
N LEU A 82 -2.29 1.63 -3.18
CA LEU A 82 -3.28 2.23 -2.28
C LEU A 82 -3.90 1.09 -1.46
N ILE A 83 -3.81 1.17 -0.13
CA ILE A 83 -4.22 0.08 0.77
C ILE A 83 -4.92 0.60 2.02
N THR A 84 -5.94 -0.14 2.46
CA THR A 84 -6.43 -0.09 3.84
C THR A 84 -5.84 -1.31 4.55
N LEU A 85 -5.08 -1.08 5.61
CA LEU A 85 -4.34 -2.14 6.29
C LEU A 85 -4.80 -2.25 7.75
N ASP A 86 -5.34 -3.40 8.11
CA ASP A 86 -5.65 -3.70 9.51
C ASP A 86 -4.34 -4.02 10.26
N ASP A 87 -4.16 -3.36 11.40
CA ASP A 87 -2.90 -3.40 12.14
C ASP A 87 -2.70 -4.73 12.87
N SER A 88 -3.78 -5.37 13.32
CA SER A 88 -3.77 -6.69 13.93
C SER A 88 -3.39 -7.76 12.90
N ILE A 89 -3.97 -7.69 11.71
CA ILE A 89 -3.65 -8.61 10.61
C ILE A 89 -2.21 -8.42 10.14
N TYR A 90 -1.74 -7.17 10.02
CA TYR A 90 -0.37 -6.92 9.59
C TYR A 90 0.64 -7.41 10.63
N LYS A 91 0.35 -7.25 11.92
CA LYS A 91 1.17 -7.81 12.99
C LYS A 91 1.28 -9.33 12.91
N ASP A 92 0.16 -10.02 12.67
CA ASP A 92 0.14 -11.47 12.48
C ASP A 92 0.92 -11.88 11.24
N PHE A 93 0.78 -11.14 10.13
CA PHE A 93 1.58 -11.34 8.93
C PHE A 93 3.08 -11.22 9.23
N VAL A 94 3.50 -10.19 9.97
CA VAL A 94 4.91 -10.02 10.30
C VAL A 94 5.46 -11.18 11.11
N SER A 95 4.65 -11.70 12.04
CA SER A 95 5.05 -12.84 12.87
C SER A 95 5.20 -14.15 12.09
N GLN A 96 4.43 -14.34 11.01
CA GLN A 96 4.34 -15.60 10.26
C GLN A 96 5.19 -15.59 8.99
N MET A 97 5.21 -14.47 8.28
CA MET A 97 5.76 -14.35 6.92
C MET A 97 6.97 -13.40 6.86
N GLY A 98 7.26 -12.66 7.94
CA GLY A 98 8.38 -11.73 8.01
C GLY A 98 8.02 -10.34 7.51
N LYS A 99 8.75 -9.82 6.52
CA LYS A 99 8.60 -8.41 6.10
C LYS A 99 7.97 -8.32 4.72
N MET A 100 7.09 -7.34 4.53
CA MET A 100 6.56 -7.01 3.20
C MET A 100 7.46 -5.94 2.55
N TYR A 101 7.93 -6.23 1.34
CA TYR A 101 8.85 -5.39 0.59
C TYR A 101 8.48 -5.38 -0.89
N PHE A 102 8.50 -4.18 -1.49
CA PHE A 102 8.24 -3.99 -2.91
C PHE A 102 9.43 -3.26 -3.55
N GLU A 103 10.14 -3.95 -4.45
CA GLU A 103 11.39 -3.47 -5.05
C GLU A 103 11.24 -2.13 -5.78
N ASN A 104 10.11 -1.96 -6.48
CA ASN A 104 9.87 -0.82 -7.38
C ASN A 104 8.85 0.19 -6.83
N MET A 105 8.52 0.11 -5.53
CA MET A 105 7.47 0.94 -4.95
C MET A 105 7.90 2.41 -4.87
N ASN A 106 7.30 3.24 -5.70
CA ASN A 106 7.54 4.68 -5.73
C ASN A 106 6.50 5.44 -4.90
N LYS A 107 5.27 4.90 -4.80
CA LYS A 107 4.16 5.59 -4.13
C LYS A 107 3.34 4.65 -3.27
N LEU A 108 3.26 4.95 -1.98
CA LEU A 108 2.45 4.20 -1.01
C LEU A 108 1.41 5.12 -0.36
N VAL A 109 0.16 4.69 -0.40
CA VAL A 109 -0.97 5.44 0.16
C VAL A 109 -1.74 4.55 1.12
N PHE A 110 -1.74 4.93 2.39
CA PHE A 110 -2.61 4.33 3.40
C PHE A 110 -3.93 5.08 3.45
N ILE A 111 -5.05 4.35 3.40
CA ILE A 111 -6.40 4.91 3.50
C ILE A 111 -7.13 4.25 4.67
N ASN A 112 -7.78 5.05 5.51
CA ASN A 112 -8.59 4.56 6.65
C ASN A 112 -7.80 3.59 7.56
N THR A 113 -6.53 3.89 7.80
CA THR A 113 -5.60 3.01 8.53
C THR A 113 -5.08 3.68 9.81
N ASP A 114 -5.07 2.97 10.93
CA ASP A 114 -4.34 3.38 12.14
C ASP A 114 -2.88 2.97 11.99
N ILE A 115 -2.00 3.95 11.83
CA ILE A 115 -0.57 3.73 11.60
C ILE A 115 0.07 3.50 12.96
N ASN A 116 0.50 2.26 13.19
CA ASN A 116 1.28 1.86 14.36
C ASN A 116 2.76 1.63 13.99
N LYS A 117 3.55 1.12 14.94
CA LYS A 117 4.99 0.89 14.75
C LYS A 117 5.26 -0.15 13.66
N GLU A 118 4.47 -1.21 13.60
CA GLU A 118 4.58 -2.29 12.64
C GLU A 118 4.31 -1.79 11.21
N ILE A 119 3.22 -1.05 11.01
CA ILE A 119 2.91 -0.41 9.72
C ILE A 119 3.97 0.63 9.37
N PHE A 120 4.53 1.34 10.35
CA PHE A 120 5.64 2.23 10.07
C PHE A 120 6.90 1.47 9.63
N GLN A 121 7.16 0.29 10.19
CA GLN A 121 8.26 -0.56 9.74
C GLN A 121 8.09 -0.97 8.27
N LEU A 122 6.85 -1.26 7.82
CA LEU A 122 6.57 -1.51 6.40
C LEU A 122 7.10 -0.38 5.52
N ILE A 123 6.83 0.88 5.90
CA ILE A 123 7.28 2.07 5.16
C ILE A 123 8.81 2.09 5.09
N LEU A 124 9.48 1.82 6.21
CA LEU A 124 10.95 1.83 6.28
C LEU A 124 11.62 0.78 5.40
N GLU A 125 10.94 -0.32 5.06
CA GLU A 125 11.47 -1.32 4.13
C GLU A 125 11.42 -0.85 2.66
N GLN A 126 10.61 0.16 2.32
CA GLN A 126 10.40 0.57 0.92
C GLN A 126 11.51 1.51 0.43
N THR A 127 12.66 0.95 0.04
CA THR A 127 13.87 1.70 -0.38
C THR A 127 13.71 2.55 -1.64
N SER A 128 12.71 2.24 -2.47
CA SER A 128 12.39 2.99 -3.70
C SER A 128 11.35 4.09 -3.49
N LEU A 129 10.81 4.25 -2.27
CA LEU A 129 9.66 5.12 -2.00
C LEU A 129 10.00 6.59 -2.19
N ILE A 130 9.19 7.29 -2.99
CA ILE A 130 9.31 8.71 -3.30
C ILE A 130 8.14 9.50 -2.68
N ASP A 131 6.93 8.94 -2.80
CA ASP A 131 5.68 9.55 -2.34
C ASP A 131 5.00 8.68 -1.29
N LEU A 132 4.78 9.26 -0.10
CA LEU A 132 4.02 8.64 0.97
C LEU A 132 2.77 9.46 1.25
N SER A 133 1.63 8.81 1.41
CA SER A 133 0.38 9.49 1.74
C SER A 133 -0.41 8.73 2.79
N PHE A 134 -1.01 9.48 3.71
CA PHE A 134 -1.96 9.01 4.69
C PHE A 134 -3.27 9.76 4.47
N LYS A 135 -4.37 9.03 4.24
CA LYS A 135 -5.69 9.58 3.94
C LYS A 135 -6.71 9.04 4.91
N ASN A 136 -7.44 9.92 5.60
CA ASN A 136 -8.42 9.53 6.62
C ASN A 136 -7.82 8.57 7.66
N SER A 137 -6.52 8.71 7.93
CA SER A 137 -5.76 7.81 8.80
C SER A 137 -5.61 8.40 10.19
N LYS A 138 -5.05 7.60 11.10
CA LYS A 138 -4.65 8.04 12.43
C LYS A 138 -3.19 7.66 12.67
N LEU A 139 -2.43 8.57 13.27
CA LEU A 139 -1.06 8.31 13.73
C LEU A 139 -1.04 8.55 15.24
N THR A 140 -1.04 7.46 16.01
CA THR A 140 -1.36 7.48 17.45
C THR A 140 -0.17 7.46 18.39
N ASN A 141 0.99 6.96 17.94
CA ASN A 141 2.12 6.67 18.82
C ASN A 141 3.42 7.33 18.34
N ASP A 142 4.31 7.68 19.27
CA ASP A 142 5.63 8.29 19.01
C ASP A 142 6.68 7.28 18.50
N PHE A 143 6.34 6.48 17.49
CA PHE A 143 7.31 5.60 16.82
C PHE A 143 8.06 6.29 15.67
N PHE A 144 7.69 7.52 15.30
CA PHE A 144 8.40 8.26 14.27
C PHE A 144 9.84 8.59 14.75
N PRO A 145 10.86 8.08 14.05
CA PRO A 145 12.24 8.35 14.41
C PRO A 145 12.54 9.85 14.20
N ILE A 146 13.42 10.39 15.04
CA ILE A 146 13.87 11.78 14.94
C ILE A 146 14.73 12.01 13.68
N SER A 147 15.36 10.95 13.17
CA SER A 147 16.16 10.92 11.95
C SER A 147 15.52 10.02 10.89
N ILE A 148 15.61 10.43 9.63
CA ILE A 148 15.21 9.56 8.51
C ILE A 148 16.29 8.48 8.34
N PRO A 149 15.90 7.20 8.36
CA PRO A 149 16.84 6.12 8.05
C PRO A 149 17.33 6.23 6.61
N VAL A 150 18.55 5.75 6.34
CA VAL A 150 19.09 5.64 4.97
C VAL A 150 18.12 4.93 4.02
N SER A 151 17.29 4.03 4.53
CA SER A 151 16.29 3.31 3.76
C SER A 151 15.20 4.18 3.13
N LEU A 152 15.08 5.47 3.48
CA LEU A 152 14.14 6.42 2.88
C LEU A 152 14.83 7.57 2.14
N GLU A 153 16.06 7.36 1.64
CA GLU A 153 16.85 8.38 0.92
C GLU A 153 16.13 8.99 -0.30
N LYS A 154 15.27 8.21 -0.96
CA LYS A 154 14.52 8.64 -2.15
C LYS A 154 13.21 9.33 -1.83
N LEU A 155 12.77 9.30 -0.58
CA LEU A 155 11.51 9.92 -0.17
C LEU A 155 11.61 11.43 -0.42
N LYS A 156 10.60 12.00 -1.06
CA LYS A 156 10.52 13.44 -1.37
C LYS A 156 9.27 14.08 -0.80
N HIS A 157 8.18 13.32 -0.70
CA HIS A 157 6.90 13.89 -0.32
C HIS A 157 6.17 13.01 0.69
N ILE A 158 5.63 13.66 1.72
CA ILE A 158 4.72 13.05 2.69
C ILE A 158 3.46 13.90 2.77
N TYR A 159 2.32 13.28 2.48
CA TYR A 159 1.02 13.93 2.49
C TYR A 159 0.14 13.36 3.60
N PHE A 160 -0.47 14.25 4.37
CA PHE A 160 -1.47 13.92 5.37
C PHE A 160 -2.78 14.59 4.99
N ILE A 161 -3.77 13.80 4.59
CA ILE A 161 -5.07 14.29 4.12
C ILE A 161 -6.13 13.81 5.09
N ASN A 162 -6.84 14.73 5.75
CA ASN A 162 -7.84 14.43 6.78
C ASN A 162 -7.33 13.39 7.80
N THR A 163 -6.06 13.49 8.18
CA THR A 163 -5.37 12.50 9.00
C THR A 163 -5.16 13.06 10.41
N THR A 164 -5.53 12.28 11.42
CA THR A 164 -5.37 12.65 12.82
C THR A 164 -3.94 12.36 13.26
N ILE A 165 -3.22 13.38 13.72
CA ILE A 165 -1.80 13.29 14.10
C ILE A 165 -1.59 14.08 15.39
N SER A 166 -0.80 13.53 16.32
CA SER A 166 -0.43 14.26 17.54
C SER A 166 0.46 15.47 17.22
N THR A 167 0.38 16.50 18.07
CA THR A 167 1.23 17.70 17.96
C THR A 167 2.72 17.35 18.02
N GLU A 168 3.09 16.32 18.79
CA GLU A 168 4.48 15.86 18.90
C GLU A 168 5.00 15.26 17.59
N ILE A 169 4.25 14.33 16.98
CA ILE A 169 4.60 13.73 15.70
C ILE A 169 4.67 14.82 14.61
N LYS A 170 3.72 15.76 14.60
CA LYS A 170 3.72 16.89 13.66
C LYS A 170 5.01 17.71 13.76
N ARG A 171 5.52 17.98 14.97
CA ARG A 171 6.79 18.69 15.17
C ARG A 171 7.99 17.88 14.63
N LYS A 172 8.04 16.57 14.90
CA LYS A 172 9.10 15.69 14.37
C LYS A 172 9.11 15.67 12.85
N LEU A 173 7.93 15.56 12.22
CA LEU A 173 7.77 15.57 10.77
C LEU A 173 8.22 16.89 10.12
N MET A 174 8.04 18.03 10.79
CA MET A 174 8.51 19.32 10.28
C MET A 174 10.04 19.43 10.20
N CYS A 175 10.78 18.61 10.96
CA CYS A 175 12.24 18.52 10.86
C CYS A 175 12.69 17.81 9.58
N LEU A 176 11.80 17.09 8.88
CA LEU A 176 12.18 16.37 7.66
C LEU A 176 12.54 17.30 6.49
N LYS A 177 12.21 18.60 6.59
CA LYS A 177 12.67 19.62 5.64
C LYS A 177 14.20 19.70 5.53
N PHE A 178 14.94 19.31 6.57
CA PHE A 178 16.41 19.29 6.54
C PHE A 178 16.97 18.17 5.65
N TYR A 179 16.12 17.24 5.20
CA TYR A 179 16.45 16.16 4.28
C TYR A 179 15.78 16.38 2.90
N ASP A 180 15.41 17.61 2.57
CA ASP A 180 14.69 17.98 1.33
C ASP A 180 13.38 17.21 1.12
N ILE A 181 12.72 16.84 2.22
CA ILE A 181 11.40 16.18 2.20
C ILE A 181 10.31 17.20 2.50
N THR A 182 9.35 17.28 1.59
CA THR A 182 8.17 18.13 1.71
C THR A 182 7.10 17.39 2.49
N VAL A 183 6.65 17.98 3.61
CA VAL A 183 5.54 17.47 4.40
C VAL A 183 4.35 18.41 4.29
N SER A 184 3.20 17.88 3.86
CA SER A 184 1.96 18.65 3.67
C SER A 184 0.83 18.10 4.54
N PHE A 185 0.08 19.01 5.16
CA PHE A 185 -1.12 18.70 5.96
C PHE A 185 -2.32 19.36 5.29
N GLN A 186 -3.33 18.56 4.92
CA GLN A 186 -4.54 18.95 4.21
C GLN A 186 -5.79 18.44 4.92
#